data_AF-A0A9R1PNU4-F1
#
_entry.id   AF-A0A9R1PNU4-F1
#
_cell.length_a   1.000
_cell.length_b   1.000
_cell.length_c   1.000
_cell.angle_alpha   90.00
_cell.angle_beta   90.00
_cell.angle_gamma   90.00
#
_symmetry.space_group_name_H-M   'P 1'
#
loop_
_entity.id
_entity.type
_entity.pdbx_description
1 polymer ?
#
loop_
_entity_poly.entity_id
_entity_poly.type
_entity_poly.pdbx_seq_one_letter_code
_entity_poly.pdbx_strand_id
1 'polypeptide(L)'
;MLSQQSYLSHSPCLLQIANVFYYNPSFTLAMLHKLGVATEIFNLWFVMLQQVKKSGKRVNFKREHDKKVCCLGLTSLIGLPANHIPAEALERIFKATLELLVAYKEQVAESKRQNDAADDDVDEFDADEEENEEDEDDGEMGVDDEDQDEVNSLNIQKLVQARGFQLHDEDDDDDDSDDDFSDDEELQTPIDEVDPFIFFVGTIQAVQASDPARFQSLMQTLDFHYQALANGVAQHAEERKVEIEKEKLEKANAQ
;
A
#
# COMPACT_ATOMS: atom_id res chain seq x y z
N MET A 1 -7.85 -15.10 13.57
CA MET A 1 -8.30 -14.36 12.37
C MET A 1 -9.09 -13.08 12.66
N LEU A 2 -9.68 -12.88 13.85
CA LEU A 2 -10.40 -11.64 14.23
C LEU A 2 -9.57 -10.33 14.24
N SER A 3 -8.24 -10.42 14.12
CA SER A 3 -7.36 -9.25 14.06
C SER A 3 -7.44 -8.57 12.69
N GLN A 4 -7.34 -9.33 11.60
CA GLN A 4 -7.10 -8.77 10.27
C GLN A 4 -8.32 -8.04 9.70
N GLN A 5 -9.53 -8.55 9.97
CA GLN A 5 -10.79 -8.00 9.47
C GLN A 5 -11.15 -6.64 10.10
N SER A 6 -10.66 -6.36 11.31
CA SER A 6 -10.82 -5.05 11.95
C SER A 6 -9.95 -3.98 11.27
N TYR A 7 -8.69 -4.29 10.91
CA TYR A 7 -7.76 -3.29 10.37
C TYR A 7 -8.07 -2.86 8.93
N LEU A 8 -8.71 -3.71 8.12
CA LEU A 8 -9.19 -3.30 6.78
C LEU A 8 -10.13 -2.10 6.86
N SER A 9 -10.99 -2.03 7.90
CA SER A 9 -11.90 -0.90 8.10
C SER A 9 -11.19 0.40 8.55
N HIS A 10 -9.97 0.31 9.07
CA HIS A 10 -9.23 1.46 9.61
C HIS A 10 -8.28 2.10 8.59
N SER A 11 -7.86 1.35 7.55
CA SER A 11 -6.93 1.85 6.52
C SER A 11 -7.45 3.11 5.81
N PRO A 12 -8.73 3.18 5.39
CA PRO A 12 -9.28 4.39 4.77
C PRO A 12 -9.26 5.61 5.70
N CYS A 13 -9.54 5.42 6.99
CA CYS A 13 -9.52 6.51 7.97
C CYS A 13 -8.11 7.08 8.16
N LEU A 14 -7.09 6.21 8.22
CA LEU A 14 -5.70 6.65 8.34
C LEU A 14 -5.20 7.35 7.07
N LEU A 15 -5.66 6.93 5.89
CA LEU A 15 -5.34 7.64 4.64
C LEU A 15 -5.90 9.06 4.64
N GLN A 16 -7.13 9.26 5.13
CA GLN A 16 -7.69 10.60 5.28
C GLN A 16 -6.88 11.44 6.28
N ILE A 17 -6.45 10.82 7.39
CA ILE A 17 -5.56 11.47 8.37
C ILE A 17 -4.22 11.86 7.76
N ALA A 18 -3.61 10.98 6.95
CA ALA A 18 -2.36 11.27 6.24
C ALA A 18 -2.53 12.43 5.25
N ASN A 19 -3.65 12.49 4.53
CA ASN A 19 -3.98 13.62 3.65
C ASN A 19 -4.06 14.94 4.43
N VAL A 20 -4.82 14.99 5.53
CA VAL A 20 -4.93 16.24 6.31
C VAL A 20 -3.62 16.62 7.02
N PHE A 21 -2.75 15.65 7.32
CA PHE A 21 -1.38 15.94 7.76
C PHE A 21 -0.53 16.56 6.65
N TYR A 22 -0.67 16.09 5.42
CA TYR A 22 0.01 16.68 4.27
C TYR A 22 -0.40 18.15 4.06
N TYR A 23 -1.70 18.46 4.16
CA TYR A 23 -2.17 19.84 3.97
C TYR A 23 -1.81 20.79 5.12
N ASN A 24 -1.99 20.37 6.37
CA ASN A 24 -1.67 21.22 7.53
C ASN A 24 -1.31 20.37 8.76
N PRO A 25 -0.03 19.99 8.92
CA PRO A 25 0.35 19.07 9.97
C PRO A 25 0.18 19.67 11.37
N SER A 26 0.41 20.99 11.53
CA SER A 26 0.29 21.68 12.82
C SER A 26 -1.13 21.71 13.33
N PHE A 27 -2.09 22.09 12.47
CA PHE A 27 -3.49 22.17 12.84
C PHE A 27 -4.08 20.79 13.11
N THR A 28 -3.79 19.82 12.24
CA THR A 28 -4.25 18.44 12.40
C THR A 28 -3.76 17.85 13.71
N LEU A 29 -2.47 17.97 14.02
CA LEU A 29 -1.91 17.45 15.26
C LEU A 29 -2.54 18.11 16.51
N ALA A 30 -2.73 19.43 16.48
CA ALA A 30 -3.40 20.17 17.55
C ALA A 30 -4.85 19.68 17.76
N MET A 31 -5.57 19.38 16.69
CA MET A 31 -6.93 18.84 16.76
C MET A 31 -6.94 17.42 17.35
N LEU A 32 -6.03 16.54 16.93
CA LEU A 32 -5.92 15.19 17.48
C LEU A 32 -5.59 15.20 18.98
N HIS A 33 -4.71 16.12 19.42
CA HIS A 33 -4.42 16.31 20.84
C HIS A 33 -5.64 16.82 21.60
N LYS A 34 -6.40 17.77 21.05
CA LYS A 34 -7.63 18.28 21.66
C LYS A 34 -8.69 17.20 21.83
N LEU A 35 -8.77 16.27 20.89
CA LEU A 35 -9.68 15.12 20.93
C LEU A 35 -9.17 13.99 21.84
N GLY A 36 -7.90 14.03 22.26
CA GLY A 36 -7.29 13.02 23.12
C GLY A 36 -7.06 11.67 22.43
N VAL A 37 -6.96 11.66 21.09
CA VAL A 37 -6.82 10.42 20.28
C VAL A 37 -5.49 10.34 19.51
N ALA A 38 -4.60 11.33 19.68
CA ALA A 38 -3.35 11.41 18.92
C ALA A 38 -2.48 10.16 19.12
N THR A 39 -2.27 9.76 20.37
CA THR A 39 -1.43 8.61 20.72
C THR A 39 -1.97 7.31 20.15
N GLU A 40 -3.29 7.10 20.25
CA GLU A 40 -4.01 5.94 19.74
C GLU A 40 -3.91 5.84 18.23
N ILE A 41 -4.11 6.96 17.52
CA ILE A 41 -4.00 7.03 16.06
C ILE A 41 -2.58 6.72 15.61
N PHE A 42 -1.56 7.35 16.22
CA PHE A 42 -0.17 7.07 15.85
C PHE A 42 0.22 5.62 16.12
N ASN A 43 -0.17 5.07 17.27
CA ASN A 43 0.11 3.67 17.58
C ASN A 43 -0.55 2.71 16.58
N LEU A 44 -1.82 2.95 16.26
CA LEU A 44 -2.54 2.18 15.25
C LEU A 44 -1.84 2.29 13.89
N TRP A 45 -1.49 3.50 13.47
CA TRP A 45 -0.83 3.74 12.19
C TRP A 45 0.51 3.02 12.10
N PHE A 46 1.35 3.08 13.14
CA PHE A 46 2.62 2.36 13.15
C PHE A 46 2.45 0.84 13.15
N VAL A 47 1.47 0.31 13.90
CA VAL A 47 1.16 -1.13 13.85
C VAL A 47 0.78 -1.54 12.44
N MET A 48 -0.06 -0.76 11.76
CA MET A 48 -0.49 -1.06 10.40
C MET A 48 0.65 -0.95 9.37
N LEU A 49 1.56 0.01 9.53
CA LEU A 49 2.75 0.16 8.68
C LEU A 49 3.73 -1.01 8.84
N GLN A 50 3.85 -1.60 10.04
CA GLN A 50 4.76 -2.71 10.33
C GLN A 50 4.18 -4.10 10.00
N GLN A 51 2.87 -4.20 9.75
CA GLN A 51 2.24 -5.47 9.41
C GLN A 51 2.62 -5.91 8.00
N VAL A 52 3.43 -6.97 7.93
CA VAL A 52 3.81 -7.66 6.70
C VAL A 52 3.35 -9.12 6.75
N LYS A 53 2.89 -9.65 5.61
CA LYS A 53 2.61 -11.07 5.42
C LYS A 53 3.92 -11.87 5.46
N LYS A 54 3.83 -13.19 5.60
CA LYS A 54 4.99 -14.09 5.51
C LYS A 54 5.73 -13.98 4.17
N SER A 55 5.03 -13.57 3.11
CA SER A 55 5.58 -13.29 1.79
C SER A 55 6.39 -11.99 1.70
N GLY A 56 6.48 -11.20 2.79
CA GLY A 56 7.12 -9.88 2.79
C GLY A 56 6.22 -8.74 2.30
N LYS A 57 5.08 -9.05 1.66
CA LYS A 57 4.11 -8.02 1.21
C LYS A 57 3.41 -7.36 2.40
N ARG A 58 3.20 -6.05 2.34
CA ARG A 58 2.47 -5.31 3.38
C ARG A 58 0.99 -5.73 3.43
N VAL A 59 0.45 -5.84 4.64
CA VAL A 59 -0.98 -6.16 4.85
C VAL A 59 -1.85 -4.94 4.57
N ASN A 60 -1.37 -3.76 4.96
CA ASN A 60 -2.06 -2.47 4.79
C ASN A 60 -1.33 -1.60 3.76
N PHE A 61 -2.04 -0.59 3.22
CA PHE A 61 -1.51 0.33 2.20
C PHE A 61 -0.94 -0.42 0.98
N LYS A 62 -1.75 -1.34 0.43
CA LYS A 62 -1.35 -2.21 -0.71
C LYS A 62 -1.15 -1.40 -1.99
N ARG A 63 -2.01 -0.40 -2.26
CA ARG A 63 -1.97 0.43 -3.46
C ARG A 63 -0.76 1.37 -3.48
N GLU A 64 -0.30 1.72 -4.68
CA GLU A 64 0.79 2.68 -4.86
C GLU A 64 0.42 4.05 -4.26
N HIS A 65 -0.75 4.58 -4.63
CA HIS A 65 -1.26 5.87 -4.16
C HIS A 65 -1.38 5.92 -2.63
N ASP A 66 -1.84 4.85 -1.98
CA ASP A 66 -1.95 4.78 -0.52
C ASP A 66 -0.61 4.97 0.19
N LYS A 67 0.45 4.35 -0.36
CA LYS A 67 1.82 4.50 0.15
C LYS A 67 2.31 5.93 -0.07
N LYS A 68 2.06 6.51 -1.24
CA LYS A 68 2.40 7.90 -1.57
C LYS A 68 1.79 8.88 -0.56
N VAL A 69 0.49 8.79 -0.33
CA VAL A 69 -0.24 9.63 0.64
C VAL A 69 0.36 9.49 2.05
N CYS A 70 0.64 8.27 2.48
CA CYS A 70 1.24 8.02 3.79
C CYS A 70 2.67 8.58 3.90
N CYS A 71 3.51 8.46 2.87
CA CYS A 71 4.84 9.06 2.81
C CYS A 71 4.77 10.58 3.00
N LEU A 72 3.86 11.23 2.28
CA LEU A 72 3.69 12.69 2.32
C LEU A 72 3.16 13.16 3.69
N GLY A 73 2.18 12.46 4.24
CA GLY A 73 1.63 12.74 5.56
C GLY A 73 2.68 12.62 6.68
N LEU A 74 3.43 11.52 6.70
CA LEU A 74 4.50 11.30 7.69
C LEU A 74 5.66 12.29 7.52
N THR A 75 6.05 12.58 6.27
CA THR A 75 7.09 13.57 5.97
C THR A 75 6.70 14.95 6.52
N SER A 76 5.44 15.35 6.35
CA SER A 76 4.94 16.64 6.83
C SER A 76 5.05 16.79 8.35
N LEU A 77 4.95 15.68 9.09
CA LEU A 77 5.17 15.67 10.54
C LEU A 77 6.64 15.92 10.93
N ILE A 78 7.59 15.45 10.12
CA ILE A 78 9.03 15.66 10.36
C ILE A 78 9.37 17.16 10.30
N GLY A 79 8.74 17.89 9.40
CA GLY A 79 8.89 19.34 9.22
C GLY A 79 8.34 20.19 10.37
N LEU A 80 7.59 19.61 11.32
CA LEU A 80 7.06 20.38 12.45
C LEU A 80 8.16 20.84 13.42
N PRO A 81 7.97 22.00 14.09
CA PRO A 81 8.92 22.48 15.08
C PRO A 81 8.98 21.53 16.30
N ALA A 82 10.13 21.52 16.99
CA ALA A 82 10.49 20.57 18.04
C ALA A 82 9.50 20.48 19.22
N ASN A 83 8.68 21.52 19.43
CA ASN A 83 7.69 21.58 20.50
C ASN A 83 6.41 20.76 20.22
N HIS A 84 6.20 20.28 18.99
CA HIS A 84 4.99 19.56 18.61
C HIS A 84 5.12 18.04 18.77
N ILE A 85 6.31 17.48 18.59
CA ILE A 85 6.54 16.03 18.58
C ILE A 85 7.76 15.69 19.45
N PRO A 86 7.60 14.79 20.45
CA PRO A 86 8.73 14.27 21.24
C PRO A 86 9.81 13.61 20.37
N ALA A 87 11.06 13.64 20.82
CA ALA A 87 12.20 13.13 20.05
C ALA A 87 12.05 11.64 19.69
N GLU A 88 11.53 10.83 20.62
CA GLU A 88 11.31 9.40 20.44
C GLU A 88 10.23 9.10 19.39
N ALA A 89 9.17 9.92 19.37
CA ALA A 89 8.11 9.81 18.36
C ALA A 89 8.63 10.25 16.99
N LEU A 90 9.45 11.30 16.94
CA LEU A 90 10.07 11.78 15.70
C LEU A 90 10.99 10.72 15.08
N GLU A 91 11.82 10.06 15.89
CA GLU A 91 12.68 8.96 15.42
C GLU A 91 11.85 7.84 14.79
N ARG A 92 10.75 7.45 15.45
CA ARG A 92 9.84 6.42 14.93
C ARG A 92 9.16 6.83 13.63
N ILE A 93 8.69 8.08 13.53
CA ILE A 93 8.12 8.65 12.30
C ILE A 93 9.15 8.63 11.18
N PHE A 94 10.39 9.05 11.45
CA PHE A 94 11.45 9.12 10.47
C PHE A 94 11.79 7.73 9.91
N LYS A 95 11.99 6.73 10.79
CA LYS A 95 12.24 5.34 10.40
C LYS A 95 11.10 4.76 9.55
N ALA A 96 9.85 4.94 10.00
CA ALA A 96 8.69 4.47 9.26
C ALA A 96 8.55 5.13 7.89
N THR A 97 8.89 6.42 7.78
CA THR A 97 8.87 7.17 6.50
C THR A 97 9.90 6.61 5.54
N LEU A 98 11.13 6.32 6.00
CA LEU A 98 12.18 5.72 5.17
C LEU A 98 11.78 4.34 4.64
N GLU A 99 11.29 3.46 5.51
CA GLU A 99 10.83 2.12 5.12
C GLU A 99 9.68 2.18 4.10
N LEU A 100 8.79 3.16 4.25
CA LEU A 100 7.67 3.34 3.34
C LEU A 100 8.12 3.91 1.99
N LEU A 101 9.06 4.85 1.97
CA LEU A 101 9.66 5.38 0.73
C LEU A 101 10.39 4.29 -0.07
N VAL A 102 11.10 3.39 0.62
CA VAL A 102 11.76 2.24 -0.03
C VAL A 102 10.72 1.28 -0.62
N ALA A 103 9.69 0.93 0.15
CA ALA A 103 8.62 0.07 -0.34
C ALA A 103 7.84 0.71 -1.51
N TYR A 104 7.67 2.04 -1.50
CA TYR A 104 7.08 2.79 -2.61
C TYR A 104 7.97 2.72 -3.86
N LYS A 105 9.28 2.93 -3.71
CA LYS A 105 10.25 2.81 -4.81
C LYS A 105 10.22 1.42 -5.46
N GLU A 106 10.19 0.37 -4.65
CA GLU A 106 10.16 -1.02 -5.12
C GLU A 106 8.88 -1.29 -5.91
N GLN A 107 7.73 -0.84 -5.42
CA GLN A 107 6.46 -1.00 -6.11
C GLN A 107 6.43 -0.24 -7.45
N VAL A 108 6.85 1.03 -7.48
CA VAL A 108 6.91 1.80 -8.72
C VAL A 108 7.80 1.12 -9.76
N ALA A 109 8.92 0.53 -9.32
CA ALA A 109 9.81 -0.21 -10.21
C ALA A 109 9.21 -1.53 -10.71
N GLU A 110 8.40 -2.22 -9.89
CA GLU A 110 7.68 -3.44 -10.28
C GLU A 110 6.56 -3.12 -11.28
N SER A 111 5.74 -2.10 -11.02
CA SER A 111 4.68 -1.65 -11.94
C SER A 111 5.22 -1.22 -13.30
N LYS A 112 6.36 -0.53 -13.35
CA LYS A 112 7.03 -0.20 -14.62
C LYS A 112 7.45 -1.44 -15.40
N ARG A 113 8.05 -2.43 -14.74
CA ARG A 113 8.47 -3.68 -15.39
C ARG A 113 7.29 -4.51 -15.91
N GLN A 114 6.17 -4.50 -15.19
CA GLN A 114 4.96 -5.19 -15.63
C GLN A 114 4.34 -4.51 -16.85
N ASN A 115 4.31 -3.17 -16.88
CA ASN A 115 3.84 -2.42 -18.04
C ASN A 115 4.76 -2.60 -19.25
N ASP A 116 6.08 -2.53 -19.07
CA ASP A 116 7.05 -2.74 -20.16
C ASP A 116 6.95 -4.17 -20.74
N ALA A 117 6.69 -5.18 -19.89
CA ALA A 117 6.51 -6.56 -20.34
C ALA A 117 5.15 -6.82 -21.02
N ALA A 118 4.11 -6.06 -20.67
CA ALA A 118 2.81 -6.15 -21.33
C ALA A 118 2.79 -5.42 -22.68
N ASP A 119 3.63 -4.39 -22.86
CA ASP A 119 3.78 -3.66 -24.12
C ASP A 119 4.60 -4.45 -25.17
N ASP A 120 5.45 -5.39 -24.72
CA ASP A 120 6.19 -6.32 -25.61
C ASP A 120 5.35 -7.53 -26.08
N ASP A 121 4.16 -7.79 -25.50
CA ASP A 121 3.31 -8.96 -25.80
C ASP A 121 2.09 -8.61 -26.69
N VAL A 122 2.02 -7.39 -27.22
CA VAL A 122 0.92 -6.92 -28.09
C VAL A 122 1.24 -6.86 -29.59
N ASP A 123 2.39 -7.39 -30.02
CA ASP A 123 2.85 -7.35 -31.43
C ASP A 123 3.04 -8.75 -32.08
N GLU A 124 2.35 -9.81 -31.61
CA GLU A 124 2.30 -11.10 -32.34
C GLU A 124 0.94 -11.80 -32.22
N PHE A 125 -0.14 -11.11 -32.62
CA PHE A 125 -1.38 -11.79 -33.00
C PHE A 125 -1.94 -11.19 -34.29
N ASP A 126 -1.18 -11.31 -35.37
CA ASP A 126 -1.74 -11.20 -36.72
C ASP A 126 -1.28 -12.40 -37.57
N ALA A 127 -2.28 -13.14 -38.04
CA ALA A 127 -2.27 -14.15 -39.10
C ALA A 127 -1.34 -15.37 -38.96
N ASP A 128 -1.93 -16.52 -38.64
CA ASP A 128 -2.10 -17.58 -39.64
C ASP A 128 -3.12 -18.63 -39.16
N GLU A 129 -4.36 -18.45 -39.62
CA GLU A 129 -5.28 -19.56 -39.86
C GLU A 129 -4.64 -20.45 -40.94
N GLU A 130 -4.21 -21.67 -40.63
CA GLU A 130 -4.38 -22.81 -41.54
C GLU A 130 -4.54 -24.13 -40.78
N GLU A 131 -5.59 -24.82 -41.22
CA GLU A 131 -6.08 -26.17 -40.94
C GLU A 131 -4.98 -27.23 -40.69
N ASN A 132 -5.25 -28.17 -39.78
CA ASN A 132 -5.15 -29.59 -40.13
C ASN A 132 -6.10 -30.45 -39.29
N GLU A 133 -6.80 -31.28 -40.04
CA GLU A 133 -7.90 -32.17 -39.72
C GLU A 133 -7.49 -33.41 -38.90
N GLU A 134 -8.49 -33.98 -38.23
CA GLU A 134 -8.76 -35.42 -38.01
C GLU A 134 -7.67 -36.30 -37.37
N ASP A 135 -8.02 -36.89 -36.21
CA ASP A 135 -8.20 -38.35 -36.17
C ASP A 135 -9.00 -38.78 -34.91
N GLU A 136 -10.03 -39.58 -35.17
CA GLU A 136 -10.90 -40.28 -34.23
C GLU A 136 -10.14 -41.41 -33.50
N ASP A 137 -10.41 -41.65 -32.21
CA ASP A 137 -10.42 -43.02 -31.69
C ASP A 137 -11.40 -43.20 -30.52
N ASP A 138 -12.12 -44.31 -30.61
CA ASP A 138 -13.22 -44.86 -29.84
C ASP A 138 -12.69 -45.76 -28.70
N GLY A 139 -13.46 -45.99 -27.63
CA GLY A 139 -13.12 -47.07 -26.69
C GLY A 139 -13.81 -47.11 -25.33
N GLU A 140 -15.11 -47.39 -25.32
CA GLU A 140 -15.85 -48.24 -24.37
C GLU A 140 -15.63 -48.21 -22.82
N MET A 141 -16.75 -47.91 -22.15
CA MET A 141 -17.48 -48.74 -21.14
C MET A 141 -16.89 -49.06 -19.76
N GLY A 142 -17.68 -48.74 -18.72
CA GLY A 142 -17.59 -49.35 -17.39
C GLY A 142 -18.60 -48.77 -16.38
N VAL A 143 -19.84 -49.24 -16.43
CA VAL A 143 -20.94 -48.96 -15.48
C VAL A 143 -20.84 -49.95 -14.31
N ASP A 144 -21.04 -49.51 -13.07
CA ASP A 144 -21.74 -50.32 -12.07
C ASP A 144 -22.36 -49.46 -10.95
N ASP A 145 -23.46 -49.99 -10.44
CA ASP A 145 -24.62 -49.39 -9.78
C ASP A 145 -24.58 -49.40 -8.23
N GLU A 146 -25.57 -48.70 -7.64
CA GLU A 146 -26.29 -49.00 -6.37
C GLU A 146 -25.50 -48.92 -5.02
N ASP A 147 -26.03 -48.49 -3.87
CA ASP A 147 -27.39 -48.15 -3.43
C ASP A 147 -27.39 -47.43 -2.06
N GLN A 148 -28.44 -46.63 -1.83
CA GLN A 148 -29.19 -46.28 -0.61
C GLN A 148 -28.59 -46.34 0.82
N ASP A 149 -28.84 -45.28 1.60
CA ASP A 149 -29.61 -45.38 2.86
C ASP A 149 -30.13 -44.01 3.35
N GLU A 150 -31.46 -43.82 3.26
CA GLU A 150 -32.24 -42.82 3.99
C GLU A 150 -32.53 -43.31 5.41
N VAL A 151 -32.24 -42.51 6.44
CA VAL A 151 -33.05 -42.52 7.67
C VAL A 151 -33.13 -41.14 8.34
N ASN A 152 -34.29 -40.53 8.08
CA ASN A 152 -35.16 -39.88 9.07
C ASN A 152 -34.70 -38.55 9.70
N SER A 153 -35.08 -37.49 8.98
CA SER A 153 -35.84 -36.34 9.46
C SER A 153 -36.42 -36.39 10.89
N LEU A 154 -36.57 -35.19 11.46
CA LEU A 154 -37.43 -34.81 12.61
C LEU A 154 -36.68 -34.47 13.92
N ASN A 155 -35.76 -33.51 13.87
CA ASN A 155 -35.72 -32.48 14.94
C ASN A 155 -34.93 -31.18 14.64
N ILE A 156 -34.47 -30.97 13.40
CA ILE A 156 -33.95 -29.66 12.97
C ILE A 156 -35.10 -28.90 12.30
N GLN A 157 -35.84 -28.06 13.05
CA GLN A 157 -36.62 -26.97 12.43
C GLN A 157 -37.25 -25.99 13.43
N LYS A 158 -37.38 -26.34 14.72
CA LYS A 158 -38.06 -25.47 15.69
C LYS A 158 -37.19 -24.52 16.52
N LEU A 159 -35.87 -24.47 16.30
CA LEU A 159 -35.00 -23.52 17.00
C LEU A 159 -34.16 -22.61 16.08
N VAL A 160 -34.00 -22.98 14.81
CA VAL A 160 -33.11 -22.25 13.86
C VAL A 160 -33.84 -21.09 13.15
N GLN A 161 -35.17 -21.01 13.23
CA GLN A 161 -35.94 -19.92 12.60
C GLN A 161 -35.93 -18.59 13.41
N ALA A 162 -35.24 -18.52 14.56
CA ALA A 162 -35.26 -17.35 15.44
C ALA A 162 -33.99 -16.48 15.41
N ARG A 163 -32.91 -16.90 14.76
CA ARG A 163 -31.72 -16.08 14.47
C ARG A 163 -31.10 -16.59 13.18
N GLY A 164 -31.30 -15.86 12.07
CA GLY A 164 -30.92 -16.27 10.71
C GLY A 164 -29.43 -16.52 10.53
N PHE A 165 -29.00 -17.73 10.86
CA PHE A 165 -27.70 -18.29 10.54
C PHE A 165 -27.93 -19.49 9.61
N GLN A 166 -27.60 -19.31 8.34
CA GLN A 166 -27.31 -20.40 7.42
C GLN A 166 -25.93 -20.95 7.81
N LEU A 167 -25.86 -22.23 8.20
CA LEU A 167 -24.61 -22.98 8.19
C LEU A 167 -24.45 -23.52 6.77
N HIS A 168 -23.44 -23.06 6.07
CA HIS A 168 -22.96 -23.67 4.83
C HIS A 168 -21.69 -24.42 5.18
N ASP A 169 -21.74 -25.74 5.00
CA ASP A 169 -20.63 -26.66 5.19
C ASP A 169 -19.53 -26.41 4.15
N GLU A 170 -18.34 -26.87 4.54
CA GLU A 170 -17.02 -26.72 3.96
C GLU A 170 -16.94 -27.12 2.48
N ASP A 171 -16.46 -26.20 1.63
CA ASP A 171 -15.54 -26.51 0.53
C ASP A 171 -14.46 -25.42 0.50
N ASP A 172 -13.23 -25.88 0.65
CA ASP A 172 -11.99 -25.15 0.86
C ASP A 172 -11.39 -24.77 -0.51
N ASP A 173 -12.04 -23.83 -1.21
CA ASP A 173 -11.45 -23.16 -2.37
C ASP A 173 -10.95 -21.77 -1.93
N ASP A 174 -9.66 -21.74 -1.62
CA ASP A 174 -8.82 -20.57 -1.33
C ASP A 174 -8.65 -19.73 -2.62
N ASP A 175 -9.77 -19.26 -3.20
CA ASP A 175 -9.79 -18.28 -4.29
C ASP A 175 -9.74 -16.87 -3.69
N ASP A 176 -8.56 -16.50 -3.17
CA ASP A 176 -8.19 -15.13 -2.78
C ASP A 176 -7.94 -14.31 -4.06
N SER A 177 -8.95 -14.27 -4.95
CA SER A 177 -9.06 -13.38 -6.11
C SER A 177 -9.43 -11.97 -5.62
N ASP A 178 -8.53 -11.36 -4.85
CA ASP A 178 -8.57 -9.97 -4.39
C ASP A 178 -7.68 -9.08 -5.29
N ASP A 179 -7.45 -9.52 -6.54
CA ASP A 179 -6.68 -8.83 -7.58
C ASP A 179 -7.54 -7.82 -8.38
N ASP A 180 -8.83 -7.67 -8.06
CA ASP A 180 -9.72 -6.67 -8.67
C ASP A 180 -9.65 -5.30 -7.96
N PHE A 181 -8.44 -4.88 -7.57
CA PHE A 181 -8.17 -3.46 -7.38
C PHE A 181 -7.57 -2.92 -8.67
N SER A 182 -8.38 -2.96 -9.73
CA SER A 182 -8.12 -2.17 -10.93
C SER A 182 -7.88 -0.72 -10.52
N ASP A 183 -6.78 -0.16 -11.01
CA ASP A 183 -6.37 1.24 -10.84
C ASP A 183 -7.26 2.20 -11.66
N ASP A 184 -8.39 1.71 -12.21
CA ASP A 184 -9.27 2.39 -13.19
C ASP A 184 -10.06 3.60 -12.70
N GLU A 185 -9.84 4.06 -11.47
CA GLU A 185 -10.32 5.37 -11.05
C GLU A 185 -9.14 6.36 -11.05
N GLU A 186 -8.64 6.71 -12.25
CA GLU A 186 -7.74 7.85 -12.49
C GLU A 186 -8.44 9.18 -12.16
N LEU A 187 -8.83 9.38 -10.91
CA LEU A 187 -9.15 10.69 -10.38
C LEU A 187 -7.83 11.37 -10.03
N GLN A 188 -7.26 12.08 -10.99
CA GLN A 188 -6.06 12.89 -10.77
C GLN A 188 -6.30 13.88 -9.62
N THR A 189 -5.62 13.66 -8.51
CA THR A 189 -5.70 14.51 -7.33
C THR A 189 -4.53 15.49 -7.29
N PRO A 190 -4.67 16.67 -6.64
CA PRO A 190 -3.56 17.62 -6.51
C PRO A 190 -2.30 17.04 -5.81
N ILE A 191 -2.43 15.92 -5.08
CA ILE A 191 -1.29 15.26 -4.44
C ILE A 191 -0.46 14.45 -5.44
N ASP A 192 -1.01 14.14 -6.62
CA ASP A 192 -0.34 13.29 -7.60
C ASP A 192 0.85 13.97 -8.26
N GLU A 193 0.85 15.30 -8.33
CA GLU A 193 1.97 16.09 -8.86
C GLU A 193 3.19 16.12 -7.95
N VAL A 194 3.04 15.71 -6.68
CA VAL A 194 4.10 15.83 -5.67
C VAL A 194 4.89 14.54 -5.57
N ASP A 195 6.18 14.62 -5.89
CA ASP A 195 7.12 13.53 -5.74
C ASP A 195 7.49 13.34 -4.25
N PRO A 196 7.19 12.17 -3.64
CA PRO A 196 7.44 11.91 -2.22
C PRO A 196 8.91 11.98 -1.82
N PHE A 197 9.83 11.61 -2.71
CA PHE A 197 11.26 11.61 -2.42
C PHE A 197 11.81 13.04 -2.38
N ILE A 198 11.43 13.85 -3.37
CA ILE A 198 11.81 15.28 -3.40
C ILE A 198 11.20 16.01 -2.21
N PHE A 199 9.92 15.74 -1.88
CA PHE A 199 9.26 16.33 -0.72
C PHE A 199 9.95 15.96 0.59
N PHE A 200 10.35 14.69 0.75
CA PHE A 200 11.11 14.22 1.91
C PHE A 200 12.43 14.97 2.04
N VAL A 201 13.28 14.96 1.00
CA VAL A 201 14.59 15.63 1.04
C VAL A 201 14.45 17.12 1.30
N GLY A 202 13.51 17.80 0.64
CA GLY A 202 13.24 19.22 0.86
C GLY A 202 12.82 19.51 2.30
N THR A 203 11.99 18.64 2.89
CA THR A 203 11.58 18.76 4.29
C THR A 203 12.76 18.58 5.25
N ILE A 204 13.63 17.60 5.00
CA ILE A 204 14.83 17.40 5.83
C ILE A 204 15.81 18.57 5.74
N GLN A 205 16.02 19.10 4.53
CA GLN A 205 16.85 20.31 4.34
C GLN A 205 16.27 21.51 5.06
N ALA A 206 14.94 21.70 5.05
CA ALA A 206 14.27 22.75 5.81
C ALA A 206 14.45 22.59 7.33
N VAL A 207 14.35 21.35 7.84
CA VAL A 207 14.64 21.05 9.25
C VAL A 207 16.11 21.33 9.58
N GLN A 208 17.05 20.93 8.72
CA GLN A 208 18.47 21.17 8.92
C GLN A 208 18.80 22.68 8.93
N ALA A 209 18.15 23.47 8.08
CA ALA A 209 18.35 24.92 8.01
C ALA A 209 17.72 25.68 9.20
N SER A 210 16.55 25.23 9.67
CA SER A 210 15.81 25.86 10.76
C SER A 210 16.31 25.44 12.15
N ASP A 211 16.67 24.17 12.32
CA ASP A 211 17.16 23.60 13.58
C ASP A 211 18.24 22.53 13.32
N PRO A 212 19.50 22.95 13.13
CA PRO A 212 20.61 22.03 12.91
C PRO A 212 20.81 21.05 14.07
N ALA A 213 20.54 21.47 15.32
CA ALA A 213 20.76 20.64 16.50
C ALA A 213 19.78 19.46 16.53
N ARG A 214 18.50 19.71 16.23
CA ARG A 214 17.48 18.66 16.10
C ARG A 214 17.83 17.67 15.00
N PHE A 215 18.27 18.16 13.83
CA PHE A 215 18.69 17.29 12.74
C PHE A 215 19.88 16.41 13.14
N GLN A 216 20.91 16.98 13.77
CA GLN A 216 22.08 16.23 14.22
C GLN A 216 21.70 15.16 15.26
N SER A 217 20.84 15.51 16.23
CA SER A 217 20.35 14.55 17.22
C SER A 217 19.60 13.39 16.55
N LEU A 218 18.72 13.69 15.60
CA LEU A 218 17.98 12.67 14.86
C LEU A 218 18.92 11.75 14.08
N MET A 219 19.91 12.30 13.36
CA MET A 219 20.88 11.49 12.60
C MET A 219 21.75 10.61 13.50
N GLN A 220 22.09 11.07 14.71
CA GLN A 220 22.87 10.31 15.69
C GLN A 220 22.09 9.14 16.32
N THR A 221 20.76 9.26 16.44
CA THR A 221 19.91 8.18 16.96
C THR A 221 19.65 7.06 15.95
N LEU A 222 19.88 7.32 14.65
CA LEU A 222 19.71 6.32 13.61
C LEU A 222 20.88 5.34 13.59
N ASP A 223 20.57 4.06 13.47
CA ASP A 223 21.59 3.04 13.21
C ASP A 223 22.11 3.12 11.76
N PHE A 224 23.15 2.33 11.48
CA PHE A 224 23.77 2.28 10.16
C PHE A 224 22.78 1.90 9.04
N HIS A 225 21.78 1.07 9.34
CA HIS A 225 20.79 0.64 8.35
C HIS A 225 19.91 1.82 7.92
N TYR A 226 19.32 2.56 8.86
CA TYR A 226 18.49 3.72 8.53
C TYR A 226 19.30 4.90 7.97
N GLN A 227 20.56 5.05 8.38
CA GLN A 227 21.47 6.02 7.74
C GLN A 227 21.73 5.66 6.27
N ALA A 228 21.93 4.38 5.94
CA ALA A 228 22.08 3.94 4.56
C ALA A 228 20.79 4.16 3.75
N LEU A 229 19.61 3.87 4.34
CA LEU A 229 18.32 4.14 3.69
C LEU A 229 18.11 5.63 3.42
N ALA A 230 18.43 6.49 4.39
CA ALA A 230 18.32 7.95 4.21
C ALA A 230 19.20 8.45 3.06
N ASN A 231 20.45 7.97 2.96
CA ASN A 231 21.34 8.31 1.85
C ASN A 231 20.81 7.78 0.51
N GLY A 232 20.31 6.54 0.46
CA GLY A 232 19.73 5.96 -0.75
C GLY A 232 18.47 6.70 -1.22
N VAL A 233 17.60 7.11 -0.30
CA VAL A 233 16.43 7.96 -0.57
C VAL A 233 16.87 9.33 -1.09
N ALA A 234 17.89 9.94 -0.49
CA ALA A 234 18.41 11.23 -0.92
C ALA A 234 19.00 11.20 -2.34
N GLN A 235 19.76 10.15 -2.67
CA GLN A 235 20.28 9.95 -4.02
C GLN A 235 19.14 9.79 -5.03
N HIS A 236 18.14 8.96 -4.70
CA HIS A 236 17.00 8.73 -5.58
C HIS A 236 16.17 10.00 -5.82
N ALA A 237 16.00 10.84 -4.79
CA ALA A 237 15.33 12.12 -4.93
C ALA A 237 16.03 13.05 -5.94
N GLU A 238 17.37 13.06 -5.98
CA GLU A 238 18.12 13.86 -6.95
C GLU A 238 17.95 13.33 -8.38
N GLU A 239 17.99 11.99 -8.55
CA GLU A 239 17.69 11.35 -9.84
C GLU A 239 16.30 11.75 -10.34
N ARG A 240 15.27 11.63 -9.48
CA ARG A 240 13.88 12.03 -9.78
C ARG A 240 13.75 13.51 -10.12
N LYS A 241 14.49 14.38 -9.42
CA LYS A 241 14.48 15.82 -9.68
C LYS A 241 15.02 16.14 -11.07
N VAL A 242 16.12 15.51 -11.48
CA VAL A 242 16.71 15.68 -12.82
C VAL A 242 15.77 15.16 -13.91
N GLU A 243 15.12 14.01 -13.69
CA GLU A 243 14.12 13.45 -14.62
C GLU A 243 12.95 14.42 -14.83
N ILE A 244 12.38 14.95 -13.74
CA ILE A 244 11.27 15.90 -13.79
C ILE A 244 11.69 17.21 -14.49
N GLU A 245 12.90 17.70 -14.23
CA GLU A 245 13.43 18.89 -14.93
C GLU A 245 13.59 18.63 -16.44
N LYS A 246 14.07 17.44 -16.83
CA LYS A 246 14.19 17.03 -18.23
C LYS A 246 12.83 16.92 -18.92
N GLU A 247 11.85 16.26 -18.30
CA GLU A 247 10.48 16.15 -18.82
C GLU A 247 9.82 17.53 -19.00
N LYS A 248 10.06 18.46 -18.06
CA LYS A 248 9.59 19.85 -18.17
C LYS A 248 10.23 20.58 -19.35
N LEU A 249 11.53 20.38 -19.60
CA LEU A 249 12.23 20.97 -20.73
C LEU A 249 11.75 20.38 -22.07
N GLU A 250 11.49 19.07 -22.13
CA GLU A 250 10.95 18.41 -23.32
C GLU A 250 9.54 18.90 -23.64
N LYS A 251 8.66 18.99 -22.64
CA LYS A 251 7.31 19.57 -22.79
C LYS A 251 7.34 21.04 -23.21
N ALA A 252 8.30 21.82 -22.71
CA ALA A 252 8.48 23.23 -23.10
C ALA A 252 9.05 23.40 -24.51
N ASN A 253 9.85 22.44 -25.00
CA ASN A 253 10.39 22.45 -26.36
C ASN A 253 9.40 21.88 -27.40
N ALA A 254 8.38 21.14 -26.96
CA ALA A 254 7.33 20.58 -27.80
C ALA A 254 6.11 21.51 -27.99
N GLN A 255 6.09 22.67 -27.31
CA GLN A 255 5.10 23.75 -27.46
C GLN A 255 5.63 24.90 -28.31
#